data_AF-A0A0F9CVW0-F1
#
_entry.id   AF-A0A0F9CVW0-F1
#
_cell.length_a   1.000
_cell.length_b   1.000
_cell.length_c   1.000
_cell.angle_alpha   90.00
_cell.angle_beta   90.00
_cell.angle_gamma   90.00
#
_symmetry.space_group_name_H-M   'P 1'
#
loop_
_entity.id
_entity.type
_entity.pdbx_description
1 polymer ?
#
loop_
_entity_poly.entity_id
_entity_poly.type
_entity_poly.pdbx_seq_one_letter_code
_entity_poly.pdbx_strand_id
1 'polypeptide(L)'
;TEMSGNVNLRRMADLGEQPMSALGNISPTDSYRMILTSVGQRISFGTTRQSSLESTMQQLRQRRDEIGGVDINEEAAKLLMFEQMFQAMAKVISSQAQAMQALLALL
;
A
#
# COMPACT_ATOMS: atom_id res chain seq x y z
N THR A 1 -4.29 -64.03 8.46
CA THR A 1 -5.23 -62.93 8.15
C THR A 1 -4.51 -61.62 7.85
N GLU A 2 -3.39 -61.29 8.51
CA GLU A 2 -2.61 -60.06 8.22
C GLU A 2 -2.05 -59.97 6.77
N MET A 3 -1.58 -61.08 6.19
CA MET A 3 -1.13 -61.11 4.79
C MET A 3 -2.23 -60.74 3.78
N SER A 4 -3.51 -61.02 4.08
CA SER A 4 -4.63 -60.66 3.20
C SER A 4 -4.91 -59.15 3.22
N GLY A 5 -4.81 -58.52 4.41
CA GLY A 5 -4.93 -57.07 4.55
C GLY A 5 -3.87 -56.32 3.74
N ASN A 6 -2.63 -56.79 3.78
CA ASN A 6 -1.52 -56.18 3.04
C ASN A 6 -1.69 -56.31 1.51
N VAL A 7 -2.24 -57.43 1.04
CA VAL A 7 -2.53 -57.64 -0.39
C VAL A 7 -3.68 -56.73 -0.85
N ASN A 8 -4.73 -56.57 -0.04
CA ASN A 8 -5.83 -55.67 -0.35
C ASN A 8 -5.38 -54.21 -0.37
N LEU A 9 -4.56 -53.80 0.61
CA LEU A 9 -4.00 -52.45 0.67
C LEU A 9 -3.15 -52.13 -0.56
N ARG A 10 -2.35 -53.11 -1.02
CA ARG A 10 -1.55 -52.99 -2.24
C ARG A 10 -2.42 -52.88 -3.49
N ARG A 11 -3.48 -53.69 -3.62
CA ARG A 11 -4.44 -53.59 -4.73
C ARG A 11 -5.13 -52.22 -4.78
N MET A 12 -5.46 -51.66 -3.63
CA MET A 12 -6.04 -50.31 -3.55
C MET A 12 -5.03 -49.23 -3.96
N ALA A 13 -3.76 -49.37 -3.56
CA ALA A 13 -2.70 -48.47 -4.02
C ALA A 13 -2.49 -48.58 -5.54
N ASP A 14 -2.45 -49.80 -6.09
CA ASP A 14 -2.30 -50.04 -7.53
C ASP A 14 -3.46 -49.44 -8.34
N LEU A 15 -4.70 -49.49 -7.83
CA LEU A 15 -5.86 -48.83 -8.45
C LEU A 15 -5.71 -47.30 -8.52
N GLY A 16 -5.07 -46.68 -7.53
CA GLY A 16 -4.82 -45.24 -7.52
C GLY A 16 -3.81 -44.79 -8.59
N GLU A 17 -2.93 -45.70 -9.00
CA GLU A 17 -1.90 -45.46 -10.03
C GLU A 17 -2.35 -45.90 -11.43
N GLN A 18 -3.47 -46.63 -11.55
CA GLN A 18 -3.99 -47.07 -12.85
C GLN A 18 -4.62 -45.92 -13.64
N PRO A 19 -4.23 -45.75 -14.92
CA PRO A 19 -4.88 -44.77 -15.80
C PRO A 19 -6.36 -45.07 -16.00
N MET A 20 -7.21 -44.03 -15.87
CA MET A 20 -8.65 -44.16 -16.11
C MET A 20 -9.07 -43.28 -17.29
N SER A 21 -9.79 -43.86 -18.25
CA SER A 21 -10.28 -43.13 -19.43
C SER A 21 -11.17 -41.93 -19.06
N ALA A 22 -11.93 -42.05 -17.97
CA ALA A 22 -12.77 -40.96 -17.44
C ALA A 22 -11.97 -39.72 -16.97
N LEU A 23 -10.67 -39.90 -16.66
CA LEU A 23 -9.76 -38.82 -16.27
C LEU A 23 -8.89 -38.34 -17.43
N GLY A 24 -9.13 -38.80 -18.66
CA GLY A 24 -8.27 -38.50 -19.80
C GLY A 24 -7.01 -39.37 -19.86
N ASN A 25 -7.12 -40.63 -19.39
CA ASN A 25 -6.03 -41.61 -19.40
C ASN A 25 -4.85 -41.25 -18.47
N ILE A 26 -5.14 -40.60 -17.35
CA ILE A 26 -4.21 -40.36 -16.24
C ILE A 26 -4.69 -41.08 -14.99
N SER A 27 -3.78 -41.29 -14.03
CA SER A 27 -4.12 -41.92 -12.76
C SER A 27 -4.93 -40.96 -11.86
N PRO A 28 -5.82 -41.47 -11.00
CA PRO A 28 -6.46 -40.68 -9.96
C PRO A 28 -5.47 -39.89 -9.09
N THR A 29 -4.33 -40.49 -8.73
CA THR A 29 -3.28 -39.81 -7.97
C THR A 29 -2.71 -38.60 -8.71
N ASP A 30 -2.44 -38.73 -10.01
CA ASP A 30 -1.88 -37.63 -10.81
C ASP A 30 -2.90 -36.52 -11.06
N SER A 31 -4.16 -36.88 -11.33
CA SER A 31 -5.26 -35.91 -11.42
C SER A 31 -5.38 -35.08 -10.15
N TYR A 32 -5.32 -35.73 -8.98
CA TYR A 32 -5.34 -35.05 -7.69
C TYR A 32 -4.13 -34.13 -7.48
N ARG A 33 -2.92 -34.59 -7.83
CA ARG A 33 -1.70 -33.75 -7.79
C ARG A 33 -1.81 -32.55 -8.71
N MET A 34 -2.38 -32.69 -9.90
CA MET A 34 -2.59 -31.57 -10.84
C MET A 34 -3.54 -30.52 -10.27
N ILE A 35 -4.65 -30.95 -9.65
CA ILE A 35 -5.59 -30.03 -8.99
C ILE A 35 -4.87 -29.27 -7.87
N LEU A 36 -4.19 -29.97 -6.97
CA LEU A 36 -3.42 -29.36 -5.89
C LEU A 36 -2.39 -28.36 -6.41
N THR A 37 -1.63 -28.74 -7.44
CA THR A 37 -0.63 -27.88 -8.07
C THR A 37 -1.27 -26.63 -8.66
N SER A 38 -2.39 -26.79 -9.38
CA SER A 38 -3.11 -25.65 -9.99
C SER A 38 -3.64 -24.67 -8.94
N VAL A 39 -4.16 -25.18 -7.82
CA VAL A 39 -4.66 -24.35 -6.70
C VAL A 39 -3.48 -23.65 -6.02
N GLY A 40 -2.39 -24.36 -5.76
CA GLY A 40 -1.17 -23.78 -5.19
C GLY A 40 -0.59 -22.66 -6.06
N GLN A 41 -0.57 -22.86 -7.37
CA GLN A 41 -0.11 -21.86 -8.33
C GLN A 41 -1.02 -20.63 -8.36
N ARG A 42 -2.35 -20.81 -8.31
CA ARG A 42 -3.31 -19.70 -8.22
C ARG A 42 -3.14 -18.91 -6.92
N ILE A 43 -2.94 -19.59 -5.80
CA ILE A 43 -2.68 -18.95 -4.51
C ILE A 43 -1.38 -18.15 -4.57
N SER A 44 -0.28 -18.78 -5.00
CA SER A 44 1.02 -18.11 -5.12
C SER A 44 0.94 -16.86 -6.00
N PHE A 45 0.30 -16.96 -7.17
CA PHE A 45 0.09 -15.81 -8.04
C PHE A 45 -0.74 -14.70 -7.38
N GLY A 46 -1.83 -15.07 -6.69
CA GLY A 46 -2.67 -14.14 -5.93
C GLY A 46 -1.87 -13.38 -4.86
N THR A 47 -1.07 -14.09 -4.07
CA THR A 47 -0.23 -13.52 -3.01
C THR A 47 0.82 -12.57 -3.58
N THR A 48 1.53 -12.96 -4.65
CA THR A 48 2.51 -12.07 -5.30
C THR A 48 1.84 -10.82 -5.87
N ARG A 49 0.67 -10.96 -6.49
CA ARG A 49 -0.09 -9.83 -7.02
C ARG A 49 -0.56 -8.90 -5.90
N GLN A 50 -1.05 -9.44 -4.79
CA GLN A 50 -1.44 -8.66 -3.62
C GLN A 50 -0.25 -7.85 -3.08
N SER A 51 0.90 -8.49 -2.85
CA SER A 51 2.11 -7.81 -2.34
C SER A 51 2.59 -6.68 -3.29
N SER A 52 2.50 -6.90 -4.59
CA SER A 52 2.84 -5.89 -5.60
C SER A 52 1.88 -4.69 -5.56
N LEU A 53 0.58 -4.95 -5.40
CA LEU A 53 -0.45 -3.91 -5.27
C LEU A 53 -0.31 -3.13 -3.96
N GLU A 54 -0.02 -3.81 -2.85
CA GLU A 54 0.25 -3.16 -1.56
C GLU A 54 1.47 -2.23 -1.65
N SER A 55 2.55 -2.69 -2.27
CA SER A 55 3.74 -1.87 -2.52
C SER A 55 3.43 -0.66 -3.39
N THR A 56 2.65 -0.84 -4.46
CA THR A 56 2.21 0.26 -5.34
C THR A 56 1.33 1.25 -4.57
N MET A 57 0.41 0.76 -3.75
CA MET A 57 -0.46 1.61 -2.92
C MET A 57 0.34 2.42 -1.90
N GLN A 58 1.37 1.82 -1.29
CA GLN A 58 2.27 2.52 -0.38
C GLN A 58 3.04 3.63 -1.10
N GLN A 59 3.58 3.35 -2.30
CA GLN A 59 4.24 4.37 -3.12
C GLN A 59 3.30 5.51 -3.52
N LEU A 60 2.05 5.19 -3.88
CA LEU A 60 1.05 6.22 -4.23
C LEU A 60 0.67 7.06 -3.01
N ARG A 61 0.55 6.46 -1.82
CA ARG A 61 0.34 7.21 -0.57
C ARG A 61 1.51 8.13 -0.29
N GLN A 62 2.74 7.62 -0.40
CA GLN A 62 3.94 8.44 -0.19
C GLN A 62 4.02 9.60 -1.18
N ARG A 63 3.78 9.37 -2.47
CA ARG A 63 3.71 10.45 -3.48
C ARG A 63 2.59 11.45 -3.21
N ARG A 64 1.43 10.97 -2.76
CA ARG A 64 0.32 11.86 -2.37
C ARG A 64 0.70 12.69 -1.16
N ASP A 65 1.38 12.12 -0.18
CA ASP A 65 1.82 12.82 1.02
C ASP A 65 3.00 13.76 0.71
N GLU A 66 3.82 13.48 -0.32
CA GLU A 66 4.84 14.42 -0.84
C GLU A 66 4.21 15.63 -1.55
N ILE A 67 3.14 15.43 -2.31
CA ILE A 67 2.46 16.51 -3.06
C ILE A 67 1.48 17.28 -2.16
N GLY A 68 0.80 16.58 -1.24
CA GLY A 68 -0.27 17.11 -0.40
C GLY A 68 0.11 17.27 1.06
N GLY A 69 1.35 16.97 1.44
CA GLY A 69 1.86 17.18 2.78
C GLY A 69 2.02 18.66 3.06
N VAL A 70 1.02 19.25 3.70
CA VAL A 70 1.13 20.60 4.27
C VAL A 70 2.06 20.50 5.48
N ASP A 71 3.27 21.05 5.37
CA ASP A 71 4.16 21.19 6.51
C ASP A 71 3.64 22.33 7.40
N ILE A 72 3.05 21.96 8.55
CA ILE A 72 2.53 22.90 9.53
C ILE A 72 3.63 23.87 10.01
N ASN A 73 4.90 23.48 10.00
CA ASN A 73 6.00 24.39 10.38
C ASN A 73 6.25 25.43 9.30
N GLU A 74 6.18 25.05 8.02
CA GLU A 74 6.33 25.99 6.91
C GLU A 74 5.15 26.97 6.86
N GLU A 75 3.92 26.49 7.06
CA GLU A 75 2.75 27.35 7.15
C GLU A 75 2.77 28.23 8.41
N ALA A 76 3.23 27.72 9.55
CA ALA A 76 3.43 28.53 10.76
C ALA A 76 4.52 29.59 10.57
N ALA A 77 5.61 29.28 9.86
CA ALA A 77 6.65 30.25 9.52
C ALA A 77 6.11 31.34 8.58
N LYS A 78 5.30 30.98 7.57
CA LYS A 78 4.58 31.95 6.73
C LYS A 78 3.66 32.83 7.57
N LEU A 79 2.90 32.26 8.50
CA LEU A 79 2.05 33.02 9.43
C LEU A 79 2.87 34.00 10.28
N LEU A 80 3.96 33.56 10.89
CA LEU A 80 4.87 34.43 11.66
C LEU A 80 5.46 35.55 10.80
N MET A 81 5.86 35.25 9.55
CA MET A 81 6.32 36.27 8.62
C MET A 81 5.21 37.27 8.29
N PHE A 82 3.97 36.82 8.07
CA PHE A 82 2.83 37.71 7.87
C PHE A 82 2.57 38.60 9.08
N GLU A 83 2.63 38.05 10.30
CA GLU A 83 2.49 38.83 11.53
C GLU A 83 3.59 39.88 11.66
N GLN A 84 4.85 39.51 11.42
CA GLN A 84 5.99 40.43 11.50
C GLN A 84 5.88 41.54 10.44
N MET A 85 5.50 41.20 9.21
CA MET A 85 5.27 42.15 8.13
C MET A 85 4.13 43.12 8.48
N PHE A 86 3.04 42.61 9.05
CA PHE A 86 1.92 43.43 9.49
C PHE A 86 2.33 44.41 10.59
N GLN A 87 3.07 43.95 11.60
CA GLN A 87 3.63 44.81 12.65
C GLN A 87 4.59 45.86 12.10
N ALA A 88 5.45 45.48 11.15
CA ALA A 88 6.37 46.41 10.50
C ALA A 88 5.61 47.50 9.74
N MET A 89 4.58 47.14 8.97
CA MET A 89 3.72 48.10 8.27
C MET A 89 2.97 49.02 9.24
N ALA A 90 2.45 48.49 10.35
CA ALA A 90 1.82 49.31 11.38
C ALA A 90 2.79 50.36 11.96
N LYS A 91 4.06 50.00 12.15
CA LYS A 91 5.11 50.92 12.61
C LYS A 91 5.47 51.98 11.55
N VAL A 92 5.45 51.62 10.27
CA VAL A 92 5.65 52.60 9.19
C VAL A 92 4.51 53.63 9.19
N ILE A 93 3.26 53.18 9.30
CA ILE A 93 2.09 54.06 9.36
C ILE A 93 2.18 55.00 10.58
N SER A 94 2.53 54.48 11.75
CA SER A 94 2.66 55.32 12.95
C SER A 94 3.80 56.35 12.82
N SER A 95 4.92 55.97 12.20
CA SER A 95 6.01 56.91 11.93
C SER A 95 5.61 58.03 10.96
N GLN A 96 4.82 57.72 9.93
CA GLN A 96 4.27 58.74 9.02
C GLN A 96 3.30 59.67 9.73
N ALA A 97 2.41 59.13 10.57
CA ALA A 97 1.47 59.93 11.35
C ALA A 97 2.20 60.90 12.31
N GLN A 98 3.26 60.43 12.97
CA GLN A 98 4.12 61.26 13.82
C GLN A 98 4.82 62.37 13.03
N ALA A 99 5.39 62.05 11.87
CA ALA A 99 6.02 63.04 11.01
C ALA A 99 5.02 64.12 10.56
N MET A 100 3.79 63.72 10.21
CA MET A 100 2.73 64.64 9.80
C MET A 100 2.27 65.54 10.96
N GLN A 101 2.15 65.01 12.17
CA GLN A 101 1.86 65.81 13.36
C GLN A 101 2.98 66.81 13.69
N ALA A 102 4.25 66.41 13.56
CA ALA A 102 5.38 67.31 13.79
C ALA A 102 5.40 68.48 12.80
N LEU A 103 5.08 68.24 11.53
CA LEU A 103 4.95 69.29 10.52
C LEU A 103 3.79 70.25 10.84
N LEU A 104 2.64 69.74 11.29
CA LEU A 104 1.49 70.57 11.67
C LEU A 104 1.75 71.41 12.93
N ALA A 105 2.60 70.96 13.85
CA ALA A 105 2.93 71.69 15.07
C ALA A 105 3.98 72.80 14.87
N LEU A 106 4.69 72.78 13.74
CA LEU A 106 5.65 73.81 13.32
C LEU A 106 5.00 74.97 12.55
N LEU A 107 3.76 74.78 12.10
CA LEU A 107 2.88 75.82 11.54
C LEU A 107 2.12 76.52 12.67
#